data_AF-A0A380FHS9-F1
#
_entry.id   AF-A0A380FHS9-F1
#
_cell.length_a   1.000
_cell.length_b   1.000
_cell.length_c   1.000
_cell.angle_alpha   90.00
_cell.angle_beta   90.00
_cell.angle_gamma   90.00
#
_symmetry.space_group_name_H-M   'P 1'
#
loop_
_entity.id
_entity.type
_entity.pdbx_description
1 polymer ?
#
loop_
_entity_poly.entity_id
_entity_poly.type
_entity_poly.pdbx_seq_one_letter_code
_entity_poly.pdbx_strand_id
1 'polypeptide(L)'
;MNVLSVGATIVKDNRIIAGGYNGSVSGEVHCIDEGCLIQDGHCIRTIHAEMNALLQCAKQGVSTEDATIYVTHFPCLNCTKSIIQAGIKTIYYAEDYHNHEYALKLLDQSGIIYKKIPFNQHHVAQYLVNKS
;
A
#
# COMPACT_ATOMS: atom_id res chain seq x y z
N MET A 1 6.21 3.58 -19.90
CA MET A 1 5.50 2.70 -18.94
C MET A 1 4.82 3.59 -17.92
N ASN A 2 3.50 3.48 -17.78
CA ASN A 2 2.75 4.23 -16.78
C ASN A 2 3.02 3.64 -15.39
N VAL A 3 3.31 4.51 -14.43
CA VAL A 3 3.39 4.16 -13.00
C VAL A 3 2.01 3.70 -12.57
N LEU A 4 1.94 2.57 -11.86
CA LEU A 4 0.68 2.14 -11.27
C LEU A 4 0.22 3.17 -10.23
N SER A 5 -1.08 3.46 -10.21
CA SER A 5 -1.68 4.24 -9.12
C SER A 5 -2.05 3.28 -8.00
N VAL A 6 -1.33 3.40 -6.88
CA VAL A 6 -1.47 2.53 -5.71
C VAL A 6 -1.93 3.38 -4.54
N GLY A 7 -3.01 2.95 -3.88
CA GLY A 7 -3.44 3.45 -2.58
C GLY A 7 -3.35 2.36 -1.50
N ALA A 8 -3.09 2.77 -0.26
CA ALA A 8 -3.09 1.93 0.92
C ALA A 8 -3.72 2.66 2.11
N THR A 9 -4.43 1.92 2.96
CA THR A 9 -5.07 2.42 4.19
C THR A 9 -4.84 1.44 5.32
N ILE A 10 -4.44 1.93 6.49
CA ILE A 10 -4.28 1.12 7.71
C ILE A 10 -5.50 1.34 8.59
N VAL A 11 -6.09 0.23 9.03
CA VAL A 11 -7.28 0.16 9.87
C VAL A 11 -6.95 -0.57 11.17
N LYS A 12 -7.35 0.01 12.29
CA LYS A 12 -7.25 -0.59 13.62
C LYS A 12 -8.54 -0.31 14.39
N ASP A 13 -9.08 -1.31 15.06
CA ASP A 13 -10.35 -1.22 15.80
C ASP A 13 -11.50 -0.64 14.95
N ASN A 14 -11.60 -1.08 13.69
CA ASN A 14 -12.55 -0.59 12.69
C ASN A 14 -12.46 0.91 12.37
N ARG A 15 -11.33 1.55 12.66
CA ARG A 15 -11.06 2.96 12.34
C ARG A 15 -9.86 3.06 11.42
N ILE A 16 -9.97 3.94 10.43
CA ILE A 16 -8.83 4.32 9.60
C ILE A 16 -7.88 5.15 10.46
N ILE A 17 -6.63 4.72 10.57
CA ILE A 17 -5.58 5.40 11.35
C ILE A 17 -4.51 6.05 10.47
N ALA A 18 -4.34 5.56 9.24
CA ALA A 18 -3.41 6.13 8.27
C ALA A 18 -3.80 5.76 6.84
N GLY A 19 -3.29 6.52 5.88
CA GLY A 19 -3.40 6.27 4.45
C GLY A 19 -2.17 6.74 3.70
N GLY A 20 -1.97 6.19 2.51
CA GLY A 20 -0.87 6.54 1.63
C GLY A 20 -1.21 6.26 0.18
N TYR A 21 -0.59 7.00 -0.72
CA TYR A 21 -0.55 6.70 -2.15
C TYR A 21 0.90 6.70 -2.62
N ASN A 22 1.20 6.08 -3.75
CA ASN A 22 2.56 6.10 -4.27
C ASN A 22 2.91 7.49 -4.84
N GLY A 23 3.97 8.10 -4.33
CA GLY A 23 4.36 9.46 -4.68
C GLY A 23 5.76 9.78 -4.22
N SER A 24 6.36 10.83 -4.79
CA SER A 24 7.68 11.31 -4.38
C SER A 24 7.68 11.79 -2.92
N VAL A 25 8.87 11.84 -2.33
CA VAL A 25 9.12 12.47 -1.03
C VAL A 25 8.52 13.88 -1.00
N SER A 26 7.96 14.31 0.13
CA SER A 26 7.43 15.68 0.26
C SER A 26 8.50 16.72 -0.05
N GLY A 27 8.26 17.57 -1.05
CA GLY A 27 9.18 18.62 -1.48
C GLY A 27 10.06 18.27 -2.69
N GLU A 28 10.00 17.03 -3.17
CA GLU A 28 10.64 16.58 -4.42
C GLU A 28 9.69 16.64 -5.61
N VAL A 29 10.24 16.65 -6.83
CA VAL A 29 9.45 16.58 -8.07
C VAL A 29 8.65 15.28 -8.14
N HIS A 30 7.40 15.34 -8.58
CA HIS A 30 6.58 14.14 -8.73
C HIS A 30 6.87 13.43 -10.06
N CYS A 31 6.69 12.10 -10.08
CA CYS A 31 6.76 11.35 -11.34
C CYS A 31 5.73 11.82 -12.38
N ILE A 32 4.66 12.49 -11.93
CA ILE A 32 3.65 13.10 -12.80
C ILE A 32 4.22 14.33 -13.50
N ASP A 33 5.15 15.04 -12.86
CA ASP A 33 5.70 16.31 -13.36
C ASP A 33 6.95 16.08 -14.23
N GLU A 34 7.86 15.18 -13.81
CA GLU A 34 9.14 14.95 -14.51
C GLU A 34 9.34 13.52 -15.03
N GLY A 35 8.31 12.68 -14.95
CA GLY A 35 8.41 11.27 -15.30
C GLY A 35 9.13 10.44 -14.21
N CYS A 36 9.02 9.12 -14.34
CA CYS A 36 9.66 8.22 -13.40
C CYS A 36 11.18 8.22 -13.54
N LEU A 37 11.87 8.30 -12.41
CA LEU A 37 13.26 7.86 -12.32
C LEU A 37 13.28 6.33 -12.24
N ILE A 38 13.57 5.68 -13.36
CA ILE A 38 13.61 4.22 -13.45
C ILE A 38 15.05 3.74 -13.30
N GLN A 39 15.26 2.81 -12.38
CA GLN A 39 16.49 2.04 -12.24
C GLN A 39 16.11 0.57 -12.12
N ASP A 40 16.77 -0.29 -12.90
CA ASP A 40 16.52 -1.74 -12.95
C ASP A 40 15.04 -2.12 -13.17
N GLY A 41 14.33 -1.34 -13.98
CA GLY A 41 12.91 -1.55 -14.29
C GLY A 41 11.93 -1.08 -13.20
N HIS A 42 12.43 -0.51 -12.10
CA HIS A 42 11.61 -0.01 -11.00
C HIS A 42 11.72 1.51 -10.85
N CYS A 43 10.62 2.17 -10.49
CA CYS A 43 10.69 3.59 -10.13
C CYS A 43 11.26 3.74 -8.73
N ILE A 44 12.41 4.41 -8.62
CA ILE A 44 13.09 4.65 -7.35
C ILE A 44 12.72 6.00 -6.71
N ARG A 45 11.99 6.85 -7.42
CA ARG A 45 11.59 8.18 -6.94
C ARG A 45 10.43 8.12 -5.95
N THR A 46 9.54 7.13 -6.10
CA THR A 46 8.30 7.06 -5.34
C THR A 46 8.47 6.25 -4.07
N ILE A 47 7.98 6.79 -2.96
CA ILE A 47 7.63 5.98 -1.80
C ILE A 47 6.33 5.25 -2.14
N HIS A 48 6.29 3.95 -1.87
CA HIS A 48 5.11 3.11 -2.10
C HIS A 48 3.98 3.49 -1.14
N ALA A 49 2.73 3.21 -1.55
CA ALA A 49 1.55 3.59 -0.79
C ALA A 49 1.55 3.00 0.63
N GLU A 50 1.93 1.74 0.76
CA GLU A 50 2.03 1.00 2.02
C GLU A 50 3.05 1.64 2.95
N MET A 51 4.20 2.03 2.39
CA MET A 51 5.26 2.67 3.16
C MET A 51 4.83 4.08 3.58
N ASN A 52 4.16 4.85 2.71
CA ASN A 52 3.62 6.16 3.09
C ASN A 52 2.60 6.04 4.25
N ALA A 53 1.72 5.03 4.23
CA ALA A 53 0.79 4.79 5.33
C ALA A 53 1.52 4.43 6.64
N LEU A 54 2.53 3.55 6.59
CA LEU A 54 3.37 3.21 7.75
C LEU A 54 4.16 4.42 8.29
N LEU A 55 4.73 5.24 7.39
CA LEU A 55 5.45 6.47 7.76
C LEU A 55 4.51 7.49 8.41
N GLN A 56 3.26 7.58 7.98
CA GLN A 56 2.26 8.44 8.63
C GLN A 56 2.03 8.01 10.09
N CYS A 57 1.85 6.71 10.33
CA CYS A 57 1.74 6.17 11.69
C CYS A 57 2.99 6.49 12.53
N ALA A 58 4.18 6.25 11.98
CA ALA A 58 5.44 6.52 12.66
C ALA A 58 5.60 8.01 13.02
N LYS A 59 5.27 8.90 12.07
CA LYS A 59 5.33 10.36 12.27
C LYS A 59 4.35 10.85 13.35
N GLN A 60 3.18 10.22 13.45
CA GLN A 60 2.13 10.59 14.41
C GLN A 60 2.23 9.85 15.74
N GLY A 61 3.16 8.89 15.88
CA GLY A 61 3.28 8.06 17.08
C GLY A 61 2.11 7.09 17.27
N VAL A 62 1.48 6.65 16.18
CA VAL A 62 0.35 5.72 16.21
C VAL A 62 0.85 4.29 16.00
N SER A 63 0.49 3.39 16.91
CA SER A 63 0.87 1.97 16.81
C SER A 63 0.09 1.24 15.72
N THR A 64 0.83 0.50 14.88
CA THR A 64 0.31 -0.41 13.84
C THR A 64 0.19 -1.86 14.30
N GLU A 65 0.54 -2.18 15.55
CA GLU A 65 0.42 -3.55 16.07
C GLU A 65 -1.03 -4.01 15.98
N ASP A 66 -1.22 -5.25 15.52
CA ASP A 66 -2.52 -5.90 15.32
C ASP A 66 -3.45 -5.21 14.30
N ALA A 67 -2.94 -4.24 13.54
CA ALA A 67 -3.73 -3.55 12.52
C ALA A 67 -3.92 -4.40 11.26
N THR A 68 -4.81 -3.92 10.40
CA THR A 68 -5.07 -4.44 9.06
C THR A 68 -4.70 -3.38 8.03
N ILE A 69 -4.04 -3.77 6.95
CA ILE A 69 -3.80 -2.90 5.79
C ILE A 69 -4.66 -3.32 4.61
N TYR A 70 -5.31 -2.35 3.97
CA TYR A 70 -5.99 -2.49 2.69
C TYR A 70 -5.15 -1.80 1.64
N VAL A 71 -4.81 -2.48 0.55
CA VAL A 71 -3.96 -1.94 -0.52
C VAL A 71 -4.56 -2.28 -1.88
N THR A 72 -4.45 -1.37 -2.84
CA THR A 72 -5.00 -1.62 -4.19
C THR A 72 -4.25 -2.72 -4.97
N HIS A 73 -2.96 -2.92 -4.72
CA HIS A 73 -2.13 -3.89 -5.40
C HIS A 73 -1.35 -4.73 -4.38
N PHE A 74 -1.03 -5.97 -4.72
CA PHE A 74 -0.22 -6.83 -3.85
C PHE A 74 1.11 -6.13 -3.49
N PRO A 75 1.50 -6.12 -2.20
CA PRO A 75 2.68 -5.37 -1.76
C PRO A 75 3.96 -5.97 -2.33
N CYS A 76 4.88 -5.11 -2.76
CA CYS A 76 6.21 -5.57 -3.19
C CYS A 76 6.98 -6.23 -2.02
N LEU A 77 8.09 -6.90 -2.30
CA LEU A 77 8.88 -7.59 -1.27
C LEU A 77 9.31 -6.67 -0.12
N ASN A 78 9.73 -5.44 -0.42
CA ASN A 78 10.15 -4.48 0.61
C ASN A 78 8.96 -4.02 1.47
N CYS A 79 7.83 -3.69 0.85
CA CYS A 79 6.62 -3.32 1.58
C CYS A 79 6.12 -4.47 2.44
N THR A 80 6.15 -5.70 1.93
CA THR A 80 5.78 -6.92 2.68
C THR A 80 6.62 -7.07 3.95
N LYS A 81 7.95 -6.98 3.84
CA LYS A 81 8.86 -7.03 5.01
C LYS A 81 8.52 -5.93 6.02
N SER A 82 8.31 -4.70 5.56
CA SER A 82 7.97 -3.58 6.43
C SER A 82 6.63 -3.76 7.13
N ILE A 83 5.61 -4.25 6.43
CA ILE A 83 4.27 -4.54 6.98
C ILE A 83 4.38 -5.58 8.10
N ILE A 84 5.08 -6.69 7.84
CA ILE A 84 5.33 -7.76 8.84
C ILE A 84 6.02 -7.16 10.07
N GLN A 85 7.11 -6.40 9.86
CA GLN A 85 7.91 -5.85 10.95
C GLN A 85 7.19 -4.77 11.75
N ALA A 86 6.20 -4.10 11.14
CA ALA A 86 5.35 -3.10 11.78
C ALA A 86 4.22 -3.69 12.63
N GLY A 87 4.10 -5.03 12.72
CA GLY A 87 3.12 -5.71 13.57
C GLY A 87 1.71 -5.81 12.98
N ILE A 88 1.53 -5.45 11.71
CA ILE A 88 0.25 -5.62 10.99
C ILE A 88 -0.02 -7.11 10.80
N LYS A 89 -1.24 -7.58 11.06
CA LYS A 89 -1.60 -9.01 11.02
C LYS A 89 -2.40 -9.42 9.78
N THR A 90 -2.99 -8.46 9.08
CA THR A 90 -3.86 -8.74 7.93
C THR A 90 -3.60 -7.79 6.78
N ILE A 91 -3.53 -8.33 5.56
CA ILE A 91 -3.37 -7.62 4.29
C ILE A 91 -4.56 -7.98 3.40
N TYR A 92 -5.35 -6.99 3.03
CA TYR A 92 -6.34 -7.13 1.97
C TYR A 92 -5.86 -6.39 0.73
N TYR A 93 -5.91 -7.05 -0.43
CA TYR A 93 -5.48 -6.45 -1.68
C TYR A 93 -6.48 -6.63 -2.82
N ALA A 94 -6.51 -5.70 -3.77
CA ALA A 94 -7.46 -5.75 -4.88
C ALA A 94 -6.89 -6.42 -6.14
N GLU A 95 -5.68 -6.07 -6.55
CA GLU A 95 -5.03 -6.58 -7.76
C GLU A 95 -3.72 -7.31 -7.44
N ASP A 96 -3.44 -8.38 -8.20
CA ASP A 96 -2.12 -9.02 -8.14
C ASP A 96 -1.09 -8.16 -8.88
N TYR A 97 0.14 -8.14 -8.38
CA TYR A 97 1.22 -7.39 -9.01
C TYR A 97 2.53 -8.14 -8.87
N HIS A 98 2.82 -9.02 -9.85
CA HIS A 98 4.05 -9.82 -9.91
C HIS A 98 4.45 -10.36 -8.53
N ASN A 99 3.53 -11.06 -7.86
CA ASN A 99 3.66 -11.45 -6.46
C ASN A 99 4.96 -12.25 -6.27
N HIS A 100 5.89 -11.68 -5.52
CA HIS A 100 7.22 -12.25 -5.36
C HIS A 100 7.13 -13.49 -4.45
N GLU A 101 7.63 -14.66 -4.88
CA GLU A 101 7.51 -15.92 -4.12
C GLU A 101 8.05 -15.81 -2.68
N TYR A 102 9.19 -15.14 -2.52
CA TYR A 102 9.76 -14.88 -1.21
C TYR A 102 8.86 -14.01 -0.31
N ALA A 103 8.07 -13.09 -0.87
CA ALA A 103 7.12 -12.30 -0.09
C ALA A 103 5.99 -13.18 0.46
N LEU A 104 5.43 -14.07 -0.37
CA LEU A 104 4.42 -15.06 0.06
C LEU A 104 4.96 -15.96 1.18
N LYS A 105 6.18 -16.50 0.99
CA LYS A 105 6.86 -17.31 2.00
C LYS A 105 6.99 -16.57 3.34
N LEU A 106 7.37 -15.29 3.33
CA LEU A 106 7.49 -14.49 4.55
C LEU A 106 6.14 -14.27 5.24
N LEU A 107 5.08 -14.03 4.46
CA LEU A 107 3.72 -13.87 4.99
C LEU A 107 3.24 -15.15 5.68
N ASP A 108 3.41 -16.30 5.01
CA ASP A 108 3.04 -17.61 5.55
C ASP A 108 3.82 -17.93 6.84
N GLN A 109 5.13 -17.69 6.85
CA GLN A 109 5.99 -17.93 8.02
C GLN A 109 5.66 -17.02 9.21
N SER A 110 5.23 -15.79 8.93
CA SER A 110 4.91 -14.80 9.96
C SER A 110 3.46 -14.88 10.44
N GLY A 111 2.66 -15.81 9.89
CA GLY A 111 1.24 -15.97 10.23
C GLY A 111 0.38 -14.78 9.82
N ILE A 112 0.80 -14.01 8.81
CA ILE A 112 0.03 -12.88 8.31
C ILE A 112 -1.08 -13.38 7.40
N ILE A 113 -2.31 -12.92 7.65
CA ILE A 113 -3.44 -13.20 6.76
C ILE A 113 -3.31 -12.27 5.55
N TYR A 114 -3.25 -12.82 4.33
CA TYR A 114 -3.33 -12.02 3.11
C TYR A 114 -4.43 -12.56 2.20
N LYS A 115 -5.32 -11.68 1.73
CA LYS A 115 -6.47 -12.08 0.91
C LYS A 115 -6.75 -11.06 -0.18
N LYS A 116 -6.92 -11.57 -1.40
CA LYS A 116 -7.48 -10.78 -2.49
C LYS A 116 -8.96 -10.53 -2.22
N ILE A 117 -9.40 -9.28 -2.34
CA ILE A 117 -10.81 -8.90 -2.18
C ILE A 117 -11.31 -8.24 -3.47
N PRO A 118 -12.59 -8.48 -3.86
CA PRO A 118 -13.17 -7.78 -5.00
C PRO A 118 -13.16 -6.28 -4.77
N PHE A 119 -12.64 -5.54 -5.75
CA PHE A 119 -12.67 -4.09 -5.76
C PHE A 119 -13.06 -3.60 -7.14
N ASN A 120 -14.12 -2.81 -7.21
CA ASN A 120 -14.59 -2.22 -8.45
C ASN A 120 -14.54 -0.70 -8.34
N GLN A 121 -13.51 -0.11 -8.96
CA GLN A 121 -13.30 1.33 -8.97
C GLN A 121 -14.50 2.10 -9.55
N HIS A 122 -15.13 1.57 -10.60
CA HIS A 122 -16.30 2.20 -11.22
C HIS A 122 -17.50 2.22 -10.27
N HIS A 123 -17.72 1.13 -9.53
CA HIS A 123 -18.80 1.06 -8.56
C HIS A 123 -18.59 2.06 -7.41
N VAL A 124 -17.36 2.19 -6.90
CA VAL A 124 -17.02 3.18 -5.86
C VAL A 124 -17.20 4.61 -6.38
N ALA A 125 -16.70 4.90 -7.58
CA ALA A 125 -16.86 6.22 -8.20
C ALA A 125 -18.33 6.59 -8.39
N GLN A 126 -19.15 5.65 -8.91
CA GLN A 126 -20.58 5.84 -9.05
C GLN A 126 -21.28 6.07 -7.71
N TYR A 127 -20.91 5.36 -6.66
CA TYR A 127 -21.47 5.58 -5.33
C TYR A 127 -21.22 6.99 -4.81
N LEU A 128 -20.04 7.56 -5.07
CA LEU A 128 -19.69 8.92 -4.68
C LEU A 128 -20.43 9.96 -5.52
N VAL A 129 -20.51 9.75 -6.83
CA VAL A 129 -21.18 10.68 -7.76
C VAL A 129 -22.70 10.68 -7.57
N ASN A 130 -23.32 9.50 -7.41
CA ASN A 130 -24.77 9.35 -7.31
C ASN A 130 -25.33 9.66 -5.90
N LYS A 131 -24.47 9.98 -4.93
CA LYS A 131 -24.87 10.48 -3.60
C LYS A 131 -24.84 12.01 -3.48
N SER A 132 -24.56 12.69 -4.59
CA SER A 132 -24.70 14.15 -4.75
C SER A 132 -26.09 14.49 -5.30
#